data_AF-A0A158PJW5-F1
#
_entry.id   AF-A0A158PJW5-F1
#
_cell.length_a   1.000
_cell.length_b   1.000
_cell.length_c   1.000
_cell.angle_alpha   90.00
_cell.angle_beta   90.00
_cell.angle_gamma   90.00
#
_symmetry.space_group_name_H-M   'P 1'
#
loop_
_entity.id
_entity.type
_entity.pdbx_description
1 polymer ?
#
loop_
_entity_poly.entity_id
_entity_poly.type
_entity_poly.pdbx_seq_one_letter_code
_entity_poly.pdbx_strand_id
1 'polypeptide(L)'
;MPILDWLPRYAFKEDLMPDIIGGLTTGIMHVPQGIAYSTLASVDPVYGLYASCFPAFFYMFFGTSRHASIGSFAVVALMAGVANDNVMSKHGGGIVELIRNNSHFEAITHPEVTPIQVATTLTFAIGIWQILCGLLRLQFLMTYFSDPLVSGFTTGAAVHVLVAQIDDIMGVRVPKASGAGYVFIVNPAALVISLFSIIFLYVGKEYLSPYLNKKFDLKLPIPFELILVALTATFSNVFHWHENNSVDIVGAIPAGLPQPELPTMSILKECMMQSIGISIVIIAVHISMAKMLGKKLGYAIDDNQELYAIGLTSLMGSFFSIYPVSTALGRTMCVLASIITVALKSMFMKYSELKSIYPVSKIDFA
;
A
#
# COMPACT_ATOMS: atom_id res chain seq x y z
N MET A 1 -11.49 -21.69 -6.19
CA MET A 1 -11.62 -20.22 -6.10
C MET A 1 -12.42 -19.88 -4.85
N PRO A 2 -11.81 -19.25 -3.83
CA PRO A 2 -12.44 -18.99 -2.53
C PRO A 2 -13.71 -18.13 -2.58
N ILE A 3 -13.85 -17.24 -3.58
CA ILE A 3 -15.04 -16.41 -3.73
C ILE A 3 -16.34 -17.20 -3.84
N LEU A 4 -16.29 -18.38 -4.46
CA LEU A 4 -17.47 -19.24 -4.60
C LEU A 4 -17.89 -19.89 -3.27
N ASP A 5 -17.02 -19.90 -2.26
CA ASP A 5 -17.32 -20.46 -0.94
C ASP A 5 -17.79 -19.38 0.05
N TRP A 6 -17.13 -18.21 0.08
CA TRP A 6 -17.48 -17.18 1.05
C TRP A 6 -18.67 -16.31 0.62
N LEU A 7 -18.82 -16.00 -0.67
CA LEU A 7 -19.86 -15.09 -1.16
C LEU A 7 -21.29 -15.63 -0.90
N PRO A 8 -21.59 -16.94 -1.12
CA PRO A 8 -22.91 -17.48 -0.80
C PRO A 8 -23.21 -17.54 0.71
N ARG A 9 -22.18 -17.56 1.55
CA ARG A 9 -22.31 -17.61 3.02
C ARG A 9 -22.32 -16.22 3.66
N TYR A 10 -22.28 -15.16 2.85
CA TYR A 10 -22.17 -13.79 3.32
C TYR A 10 -23.50 -13.26 3.88
N ALA A 11 -23.48 -12.76 5.12
CA ALA A 11 -24.66 -12.24 5.78
C ALA A 11 -24.88 -10.76 5.41
N PHE A 12 -25.48 -10.52 4.24
CA PHE A 12 -25.70 -9.16 3.70
C PHE A 12 -26.36 -8.17 4.67
N LYS A 13 -27.23 -8.63 5.58
CA LYS A 13 -27.89 -7.74 6.54
C LYS A 13 -27.00 -7.30 7.69
N GLU A 14 -25.97 -8.09 8.03
CA GLU A 14 -25.16 -7.88 9.23
C GLU A 14 -23.77 -7.34 8.88
N ASP A 15 -23.15 -7.88 7.84
CA ASP A 15 -21.75 -7.60 7.50
C ASP A 15 -21.58 -6.45 6.50
N LEU A 16 -22.60 -6.13 5.70
CA LEU A 16 -22.49 -5.16 4.60
C LEU A 16 -22.13 -3.75 5.09
N MET A 17 -22.77 -3.25 6.14
CA MET A 17 -22.48 -1.91 6.66
C MET A 17 -21.10 -1.80 7.33
N PRO A 18 -20.71 -2.73 8.23
CA PRO A 18 -19.35 -2.80 8.74
C PRO A 18 -18.29 -2.84 7.62
N ASP A 19 -18.51 -3.63 6.57
CA ASP A 19 -17.56 -3.78 5.47
C ASP A 19 -17.48 -2.53 4.58
N ILE A 20 -18.60 -1.86 4.30
CA ILE A 20 -18.59 -0.58 3.56
C ILE A 20 -17.80 0.48 4.32
N ILE A 21 -18.03 0.60 5.63
CA ILE A 21 -17.36 1.60 6.46
C ILE A 21 -15.88 1.26 6.63
N GLY A 22 -15.54 -0.03 6.83
CA GLY A 22 -14.16 -0.52 6.85
C GLY A 22 -13.44 -0.28 5.53
N GLY A 23 -14.10 -0.55 4.40
CA GLY A 23 -13.60 -0.29 3.05
C GLY A 23 -13.35 1.20 2.79
N LEU A 24 -14.30 2.07 3.14
CA LEU A 24 -14.15 3.52 3.00
C LEU A 24 -12.97 4.04 3.83
N THR A 25 -12.86 3.59 5.08
CA THR A 25 -11.74 3.93 5.97
C THR A 25 -10.40 3.50 5.37
N THR A 26 -10.35 2.28 4.83
CA THR A 26 -9.15 1.73 4.19
C THR A 26 -8.77 2.53 2.93
N GLY A 27 -9.76 2.88 2.11
CA GLY A 27 -9.57 3.69 0.90
C GLY A 27 -9.01 5.06 1.24
N ILE A 28 -9.52 5.71 2.29
CA ILE A 28 -9.01 6.99 2.79
C ILE A 28 -7.54 6.86 3.22
N MET A 29 -7.16 5.76 3.87
CA MET A 29 -5.77 5.51 4.26
C MET A 29 -4.85 5.17 3.07
N HIS A 30 -5.38 4.54 2.02
CA HIS A 30 -4.63 4.18 0.82
C HIS A 30 -4.15 5.39 0.03
N VAL A 31 -4.93 6.48 -0.03
CA VAL A 31 -4.58 7.66 -0.86
C VAL A 31 -3.20 8.25 -0.50
N PRO A 32 -2.95 8.73 0.73
CA PRO A 32 -1.66 9.32 1.08
C PRO A 32 -0.52 8.29 1.10
N GLN A 33 -0.80 7.06 1.54
CA GLN A 33 0.21 5.99 1.63
C GLN A 33 0.65 5.50 0.25
N GLY A 34 -0.30 5.34 -0.68
CA GLY A 34 -0.03 4.95 -2.06
C GLY A 34 0.89 5.96 -2.72
N ILE A 35 0.55 7.26 -2.64
CA ILE A 35 1.36 8.36 -3.18
C ILE A 35 2.78 8.34 -2.62
N ALA A 36 2.92 8.23 -1.29
CA ALA A 36 4.22 8.23 -0.63
C ALA A 36 5.06 6.98 -0.97
N TYR A 37 4.44 5.83 -1.25
CA TYR A 37 5.18 4.61 -1.58
C TYR A 37 5.49 4.47 -3.07
N SER A 38 4.73 5.09 -3.97
CA SER A 38 5.11 5.16 -5.39
C SER A 38 6.42 5.90 -5.60
N THR A 39 6.67 6.97 -4.85
CA THR A 39 7.95 7.71 -4.94
C THR A 39 9.13 6.83 -4.48
N LEU A 40 8.95 5.99 -3.45
CA LEU A 40 9.95 5.00 -3.04
C LEU A 40 10.19 3.93 -4.12
N ALA A 41 9.15 3.53 -4.83
CA ALA A 41 9.24 2.64 -6.00
C ALA A 41 9.81 3.33 -7.26
N SER A 42 10.15 4.62 -7.18
CA SER A 42 10.72 5.41 -8.29
C SER A 42 9.78 5.47 -9.49
N VAL A 43 8.48 5.58 -9.21
CA VAL A 43 7.42 5.77 -10.19
C VAL A 43 6.53 6.93 -9.76
N ASP A 44 5.76 7.47 -10.71
CA ASP A 44 4.89 8.61 -10.43
C ASP A 44 3.82 8.30 -9.37
N PRO A 45 3.43 9.30 -8.56
CA PRO A 45 2.39 9.25 -7.54
C PRO A 45 1.07 8.55 -7.94
N VAL A 46 0.67 8.70 -9.21
CA VAL A 46 -0.58 8.14 -9.73
C VAL A 46 -0.61 6.61 -9.64
N TYR A 47 0.54 5.95 -9.84
CA TYR A 47 0.64 4.50 -9.80
C TYR A 47 0.46 3.95 -8.37
N GLY A 48 0.69 4.79 -7.35
CA GLY A 48 0.34 4.51 -5.95
C GLY A 48 -1.15 4.29 -5.72
N LEU A 49 -1.99 5.06 -6.43
CA LEU A 49 -3.44 4.94 -6.39
C LEU A 49 -3.91 3.67 -7.12
N TYR A 50 -3.29 3.35 -8.25
CA TYR A 50 -3.61 2.12 -9.01
C TYR A 50 -3.20 0.85 -8.25
N ALA A 51 -1.99 0.83 -7.68
CA ALA A 51 -1.48 -0.25 -6.83
C ALA A 51 -2.33 -0.46 -5.56
N SER A 52 -3.07 0.57 -5.15
CA SER A 52 -3.99 0.53 -4.02
C SER A 52 -5.39 0.01 -4.36
N CYS A 53 -5.77 -0.03 -5.65
CA CYS A 53 -7.11 -0.38 -6.11
C CYS A 53 -7.15 -1.77 -6.77
N PHE A 54 -6.40 -1.95 -7.87
CA PHE A 54 -6.47 -3.18 -8.68
C PHE A 54 -6.09 -4.45 -7.92
N PRO A 55 -5.02 -4.47 -7.10
CA PRO A 55 -4.67 -5.67 -6.36
C PRO A 55 -5.72 -6.10 -5.34
N ALA A 56 -6.36 -5.15 -4.65
CA ALA A 56 -7.43 -5.45 -3.72
C ALA A 56 -8.63 -6.08 -4.46
N PHE A 57 -8.95 -5.56 -5.65
CA PHE A 57 -10.00 -6.12 -6.51
C PHE A 57 -9.67 -7.55 -6.95
N PHE A 58 -8.45 -7.83 -7.42
CA PHE A 58 -8.09 -9.19 -7.84
C PHE A 58 -8.00 -10.17 -6.66
N TYR A 59 -7.45 -9.73 -5.53
CA TYR A 59 -7.30 -10.55 -4.35
C TYR A 59 -8.64 -11.05 -3.80
N MET A 60 -9.72 -10.26 -3.92
CA MET A 60 -11.08 -10.65 -3.54
C MET A 60 -11.54 -12.00 -4.14
N PHE A 61 -11.09 -12.34 -5.35
CA PHE A 61 -11.49 -13.57 -6.05
C PHE A 61 -10.72 -14.81 -5.56
N PHE A 62 -9.45 -14.62 -5.19
CA PHE A 62 -8.49 -15.71 -5.01
C PHE A 62 -8.03 -15.92 -3.56
N GLY A 63 -8.10 -14.89 -2.72
CA GLY A 63 -7.61 -14.92 -1.33
C GLY A 63 -8.53 -15.67 -0.38
N THR A 64 -7.95 -16.27 0.66
CA THR A 64 -8.71 -16.91 1.76
C THR A 64 -8.83 -15.99 2.98
N SER A 65 -7.87 -15.08 3.18
CA SER A 65 -7.91 -14.09 4.25
C SER A 65 -8.86 -12.95 3.90
N ARG A 66 -10.02 -12.94 4.59
CA ARG A 66 -11.12 -12.00 4.34
C ARG A 66 -10.82 -10.55 4.74
N HIS A 67 -9.91 -10.36 5.70
CA HIS A 67 -9.65 -9.06 6.31
C HIS A 67 -8.28 -8.47 5.92
N ALA A 68 -7.49 -9.20 5.14
CA ALA A 68 -6.18 -8.74 4.70
C ALA A 68 -6.31 -7.57 3.72
N SER A 69 -5.69 -6.43 4.05
CA SER A 69 -5.66 -5.26 3.17
C SER A 69 -4.43 -5.33 2.25
N ILE A 70 -4.65 -5.72 0.99
CA ILE A 70 -3.62 -5.74 -0.06
C ILE A 70 -3.42 -4.34 -0.63
N GLY A 71 -2.18 -3.91 -0.81
CA GLY A 71 -1.84 -2.64 -1.46
C GLY A 71 -0.37 -2.28 -1.30
N SER A 72 -0.05 -1.00 -1.37
CA SER A 72 1.32 -0.52 -1.29
C SER A 72 1.98 -0.84 0.08
N PHE A 73 3.23 -1.32 0.06
CA PHE A 73 4.00 -1.65 1.26
C PHE A 73 5.42 -1.09 1.15
N ALA A 74 5.87 -0.36 2.18
CA ALA A 74 7.10 0.43 2.15
C ALA A 74 8.35 -0.36 1.76
N VAL A 75 8.59 -1.53 2.37
CA VAL A 75 9.79 -2.34 2.07
C VAL A 75 9.77 -2.84 0.63
N VAL A 76 8.62 -3.30 0.15
CA VAL A 76 8.46 -3.80 -1.21
C VAL A 76 8.60 -2.66 -2.22
N ALA A 77 8.10 -1.47 -1.91
CA ALA A 77 8.28 -0.28 -2.72
C ALA A 77 9.77 0.14 -2.81
N LEU A 78 10.50 0.13 -1.68
CA LEU A 78 11.94 0.40 -1.67
C LEU A 78 12.73 -0.61 -2.50
N MET A 79 12.46 -1.91 -2.33
CA MET A 79 13.11 -2.96 -3.12
C MET A 79 12.77 -2.84 -4.61
N ALA A 80 11.52 -2.49 -4.94
CA ALA A 80 11.10 -2.24 -6.31
C ALA A 80 11.81 -1.00 -6.88
N GLY A 81 11.99 0.06 -6.10
CA GLY A 81 12.73 1.25 -6.51
C GLY A 81 14.20 0.97 -6.79
N VAL A 82 14.89 0.23 -5.92
CA VAL A 82 16.27 -0.22 -6.17
C VAL A 82 16.35 -1.10 -7.42
N ALA A 83 15.38 -2.00 -7.62
CA ALA A 83 15.34 -2.84 -8.79
C ALA A 83 15.08 -2.05 -10.08
N ASN A 84 14.21 -1.06 -10.00
CA ASN A 84 13.89 -0.13 -11.07
C ASN A 84 15.14 0.65 -11.48
N ASP A 85 15.83 1.27 -10.51
CA ASP A 85 17.07 2.02 -10.74
C ASP A 85 18.16 1.14 -11.39
N ASN A 86 18.29 -0.12 -10.95
CA ASN A 86 19.24 -1.07 -11.52
C ASN A 86 18.95 -1.41 -12.99
N VAL A 87 17.68 -1.63 -13.37
CA VAL A 87 17.30 -1.92 -14.76
C VAL A 87 17.42 -0.65 -15.61
N MET A 88 16.98 0.49 -15.08
CA MET A 88 17.08 1.80 -15.72
C MET A 88 18.52 2.24 -15.94
N SER A 89 19.47 1.85 -15.09
CA SER A 89 20.90 2.12 -15.32
C SER A 89 21.45 1.42 -16.58
N LYS A 90 20.81 0.32 -17.01
CA LYS A 90 21.22 -0.48 -18.17
C LYS A 90 20.42 -0.16 -19.44
N HIS A 91 19.13 0.14 -19.29
CA HIS A 91 18.17 0.32 -20.40
C HIS A 91 17.60 1.74 -20.49
N GLY A 92 17.96 2.62 -19.56
CA GLY A 92 17.50 4.02 -19.52
C GLY A 92 18.26 4.96 -20.45
N GLY A 93 19.30 4.47 -21.13
CA GLY A 93 20.04 5.20 -22.16
C GLY A 93 19.20 5.35 -23.42
N GLY A 94 18.25 6.29 -23.40
CA GLY A 94 17.44 6.63 -24.55
C GLY A 94 18.22 7.35 -25.66
N ILE A 95 17.56 7.53 -26.80
CA ILE A 95 18.07 8.41 -27.87
C ILE A 95 17.99 9.86 -27.35
N VAL A 96 19.12 10.55 -27.32
CA VAL A 96 19.19 11.98 -26.99
C VAL A 96 19.01 12.76 -28.28
N GLU A 97 17.81 13.29 -28.50
CA GLU A 97 17.55 14.21 -29.60
C GLU A 97 17.87 15.63 -29.14
N LEU A 98 18.91 16.22 -29.73
CA LEU A 98 19.33 17.59 -29.44
C LEU A 98 18.54 18.54 -30.34
N ILE A 99 17.44 19.08 -29.82
CA ILE A 99 16.66 20.11 -30.52
C ILE A 99 17.28 21.47 -30.22
N ARG A 100 17.71 22.16 -31.28
CA ARG A 100 18.22 23.53 -31.20
C ARG A 100 17.07 24.50 -31.45
N ASN A 101 16.65 25.23 -30.42
CA ASN A 101 15.69 26.32 -30.56
C ASN A 101 16.32 27.62 -30.04
N ASN A 102 16.47 28.63 -30.91
CA ASN A 102 16.94 29.99 -30.58
C ASN A 102 17.98 30.06 -29.44
N SER A 103 19.16 29.46 -29.65
CA SER A 103 20.33 29.42 -28.74
C SER A 103 20.27 28.51 -27.51
N HIS A 104 19.17 27.79 -27.26
CA HIS A 104 19.11 26.73 -26.26
C HIS A 104 19.19 25.33 -26.91
N PHE A 105 19.98 24.44 -26.31
CA PHE A 105 19.97 23.01 -26.62
C PHE A 105 19.02 22.33 -25.63
N GLU A 106 17.90 21.84 -26.13
CA GLU A 106 17.04 20.93 -25.36
C GLU A 106 17.39 19.50 -25.77
N ALA A 107 17.96 18.75 -24.82
CA ALA A 107 18.17 17.32 -24.97
C ALA A 107 16.86 16.62 -24.59
N ILE A 108 16.09 16.19 -25.60
CA ILE A 108 14.94 15.32 -25.37
C ILE A 108 15.46 13.89 -25.38
N THR A 109 15.61 13.31 -24.19
CA THR A 109 15.90 11.89 -24.07
C THR A 109 14.58 11.13 -24.24
N HIS A 110 14.48 10.31 -25.29
CA HIS A 110 13.41 9.32 -25.39
C HIS A 110 13.89 8.02 -24.73
N PRO A 111 13.60 7.78 -23.44
CA PRO A 111 14.02 6.55 -22.79
C PRO A 111 13.41 5.34 -23.52
N GLU A 112 14.23 4.34 -23.84
CA GLU A 112 13.76 3.10 -24.48
C GLU A 112 12.73 2.37 -23.60
N VAL A 113 12.86 2.54 -22.28
CA VAL A 113 11.99 1.96 -21.26
C VAL A 113 11.68 3.00 -20.19
N THR A 114 10.42 3.10 -19.80
CA THR A 114 9.99 3.99 -18.71
C THR A 114 10.08 3.30 -17.34
N PRO A 115 10.28 4.05 -16.23
CA PRO A 115 10.33 3.48 -14.88
C PRO A 115 9.06 2.67 -14.53
N ILE A 116 7.90 3.08 -15.03
CA ILE A 116 6.66 2.33 -14.83
C ILE A 116 6.66 1.00 -15.59
N GLN A 117 7.16 0.93 -16.82
CA GLN A 117 7.27 -0.32 -17.57
C GLN A 117 8.20 -1.33 -16.89
N VAL A 118 9.25 -0.84 -16.22
CA VAL A 118 10.10 -1.69 -15.38
C VAL A 118 9.32 -2.18 -14.17
N ALA A 119 8.63 -1.30 -13.44
CA ALA A 119 7.86 -1.67 -12.26
C ALA A 119 6.73 -2.67 -12.57
N THR A 120 6.03 -2.53 -13.70
CA THR A 120 4.98 -3.46 -14.13
C THR A 120 5.57 -4.81 -14.52
N THR A 121 6.67 -4.83 -15.26
CA THR A 121 7.35 -6.06 -15.66
C THR A 121 7.94 -6.79 -14.44
N LEU A 122 8.46 -6.04 -13.47
CA LEU A 122 8.89 -6.57 -12.18
C LEU A 122 7.72 -7.20 -11.42
N THR A 123 6.56 -6.53 -11.37
CA THR A 123 5.34 -7.06 -10.74
C THR A 123 4.86 -8.34 -11.42
N PHE A 124 4.90 -8.38 -12.76
CA PHE A 124 4.59 -9.57 -13.54
C PHE A 124 5.55 -10.73 -13.21
N ALA A 125 6.86 -10.48 -13.21
CA ALA A 125 7.87 -11.47 -12.84
C ALA A 125 7.69 -12.02 -11.41
N ILE A 126 7.37 -11.15 -10.44
CA ILE A 126 7.04 -11.54 -9.07
C ILE A 126 5.84 -12.49 -9.04
N GLY A 127 4.78 -12.19 -9.81
CA GLY A 127 3.62 -13.05 -9.92
C GLY A 127 3.95 -14.43 -10.48
N ILE A 128 4.84 -14.53 -11.47
CA ILE A 128 5.34 -15.81 -11.99
C ILE A 128 6.04 -16.61 -10.88
N TRP A 129 6.98 -15.98 -10.15
CA TRP A 129 7.69 -16.66 -9.06
C TRP A 129 6.75 -17.13 -7.95
N GLN A 130 5.78 -16.31 -7.56
CA GLN A 130 4.81 -16.67 -6.52
C GLN A 130 3.94 -17.86 -6.93
N ILE A 131 3.46 -17.88 -8.17
CA ILE A 131 2.71 -19.04 -8.70
C ILE A 131 3.62 -20.26 -8.79
N LEU A 132 4.87 -20.10 -9.24
CA LEU A 132 5.83 -21.19 -9.30
C LEU A 132 6.09 -21.78 -7.91
N CYS A 133 6.23 -20.95 -6.87
CA CYS A 133 6.33 -21.42 -5.49
C CYS A 133 5.09 -22.20 -5.03
N GLY A 134 3.89 -21.77 -5.42
CA GLY A 134 2.65 -22.51 -5.17
C GLY A 134 2.60 -23.85 -5.92
N LEU A 135 3.00 -23.89 -7.19
CA LEU A 135 3.05 -25.09 -8.02
C LEU A 135 4.03 -26.13 -7.46
N LEU A 136 5.21 -25.68 -7.03
CA LEU A 136 6.24 -26.50 -6.39
C LEU A 136 5.87 -26.92 -4.96
N ARG A 137 4.69 -26.52 -4.47
CA ARG A 137 4.18 -26.79 -3.13
C ARG A 137 5.15 -26.35 -2.03
N LEU A 138 5.81 -25.20 -2.22
CA LEU A 138 6.76 -24.65 -1.25
C LEU A 138 6.08 -24.05 -0.01
N GLN A 139 4.77 -24.24 0.19
CA GLN A 139 4.08 -23.81 1.41
C GLN A 139 4.64 -24.45 2.68
N PHE A 140 5.28 -25.62 2.59
CA PHE A 140 5.88 -26.27 3.76
C PHE A 140 6.94 -25.37 4.41
N LEU A 141 7.69 -24.61 3.61
CA LEU A 141 8.72 -23.69 4.10
C LEU A 141 8.09 -22.55 4.91
N MET A 142 6.88 -22.15 4.53
CA MET A 142 6.09 -21.08 5.15
C MET A 142 5.41 -21.53 6.45
N THR A 143 5.25 -22.84 6.67
CA THR A 143 4.82 -23.42 7.95
C THR A 143 5.88 -23.26 9.04
N TYR A 144 7.15 -23.12 8.66
CA TYR A 144 8.27 -22.93 9.60
C TYR A 144 8.53 -21.47 9.99
N PHE A 145 7.74 -20.51 9.49
CA PHE A 145 7.85 -19.12 9.92
C PHE A 145 7.29 -18.98 11.33
N SER A 146 8.20 -18.98 12.29
CA SER A 146 7.89 -18.83 13.71
C SER A 146 7.47 -17.38 14.03
N ASP A 147 6.65 -17.20 15.06
CA ASP A 147 6.26 -15.87 15.55
C ASP A 147 7.48 -14.93 15.78
N PRO A 148 8.63 -15.41 16.32
CA PRO A 148 9.87 -14.62 16.41
C PRO A 148 10.43 -14.14 15.08
N LEU A 149 10.36 -14.95 14.02
CA LEU A 149 10.85 -14.55 12.69
C LEU A 149 10.02 -13.39 12.15
N VAL A 150 8.70 -13.45 12.28
CA VAL A 150 7.79 -12.38 11.85
C VAL A 150 8.08 -11.09 12.60
N SER A 151 8.22 -11.18 13.93
CA SER A 151 8.55 -10.03 14.80
C SER A 151 9.89 -9.39 14.44
N GLY A 152 10.93 -10.21 14.26
CA GLY A 152 12.26 -9.77 13.84
C GLY A 152 12.25 -9.09 12.47
N PHE A 153 11.54 -9.70 11.49
CA PHE A 153 11.35 -9.11 10.17
C PHE A 153 10.64 -7.75 10.26
N THR A 154 9.52 -7.65 10.98
CA THR A 154 8.80 -6.37 11.12
C THR A 154 9.64 -5.28 11.78
N THR A 155 10.46 -5.63 12.77
CA THR A 155 11.36 -4.68 13.44
C THR A 155 12.47 -4.21 12.49
N GLY A 156 13.12 -5.14 11.79
CA GLY A 156 14.15 -4.81 10.79
C GLY A 156 13.60 -3.98 9.63
N ALA A 157 12.41 -4.35 9.13
CA ALA A 157 11.68 -3.58 8.13
C ALA A 157 11.37 -2.15 8.59
N ALA A 158 10.92 -1.97 9.83
CA ALA A 158 10.63 -0.66 10.39
C ALA A 158 11.87 0.22 10.49
N VAL A 159 13.00 -0.33 10.96
CA VAL A 159 14.29 0.38 11.01
C VAL A 159 14.76 0.72 9.60
N HIS A 160 14.67 -0.23 8.65
CA HIS A 160 15.08 0.00 7.27
C HIS A 160 14.26 1.11 6.60
N VAL A 161 12.93 1.11 6.79
CA VAL A 161 12.05 2.18 6.31
C VAL A 161 12.42 3.50 6.95
N LEU A 162 12.66 3.56 8.27
CA LEU A 162 13.09 4.79 8.93
C LEU A 162 14.36 5.36 8.30
N VAL A 163 15.39 4.52 8.08
CA VAL A 163 16.64 4.93 7.44
C VAL A 163 16.38 5.42 6.01
N ALA A 164 15.54 4.73 5.25
CA ALA A 164 15.21 5.12 3.88
C ALA A 164 14.40 6.42 3.77
N GLN A 165 13.77 6.90 4.85
CA GLN A 165 13.05 8.18 4.87
C GLN A 165 13.92 9.36 5.30
N ILE A 166 15.15 9.13 5.76
CA ILE A 166 16.04 10.20 6.23
C ILE A 166 16.35 11.20 5.11
N ASP A 167 16.54 10.72 3.88
CA ASP A 167 16.86 11.57 2.72
C ASP A 167 15.70 12.51 2.38
N ASP A 168 14.47 11.98 2.39
CA ASP A 168 13.24 12.76 2.16
C ASP A 168 13.01 13.79 3.29
N ILE A 169 13.24 13.40 4.55
CA ILE A 169 13.09 14.30 5.71
C ILE A 169 14.09 15.46 5.66
N MET A 170 15.32 15.18 5.23
CA MET A 170 16.36 16.21 5.08
C MET A 170 16.22 17.00 3.77
N GLY A 171 15.36 16.58 2.86
CA GLY A 171 15.18 17.20 1.54
C GLY A 171 16.42 17.08 0.65
N VAL A 172 17.20 16.01 0.81
CA VAL A 172 18.44 15.78 0.07
C VAL A 172 18.14 14.82 -1.09
N ARG A 173 18.47 15.23 -2.32
CA ARG A 173 18.48 14.31 -3.46
C ARG A 173 19.74 13.46 -3.41
N VAL A 174 19.68 12.35 -2.68
CA VAL A 174 20.78 11.37 -2.66
C VAL A 174 20.61 10.45 -3.88
N PRO A 175 21.57 10.40 -4.83
CA PRO A 175 21.57 9.32 -5.80
C PRO A 175 21.71 8.01 -5.02
N LYS A 176 20.81 7.05 -5.24
CA LYS A 176 20.77 5.77 -4.52
C LYS A 176 21.97 4.88 -4.90
N ALA A 177 23.18 5.30 -4.56
CA ALA A 177 24.39 4.53 -4.74
C ALA A 177 24.75 3.82 -3.42
N SER A 178 25.25 2.59 -3.52
CA SER A 178 25.81 1.87 -2.38
C SER A 178 27.25 2.34 -2.16
N GLY A 179 27.50 3.24 -1.20
CA GLY A 179 28.84 3.74 -0.87
C GLY A 179 28.87 4.61 0.38
N ALA A 180 30.03 4.66 1.05
CA ALA A 180 30.23 5.47 2.26
C ALA A 180 30.76 6.87 1.89
N GLY A 181 29.98 7.91 2.18
CA GLY A 181 30.39 9.31 2.06
C GLY A 181 29.43 10.15 1.22
N TYR A 182 28.41 10.74 1.86
CA TYR A 182 27.48 11.68 1.23
C TYR A 182 27.59 13.06 1.87
N VAL A 183 27.68 14.10 1.04
CA VAL A 183 27.63 15.50 1.46
C VAL A 183 26.16 15.91 1.52
N PHE A 184 25.63 16.09 2.73
CA PHE A 184 24.24 16.47 2.97
C PHE A 184 24.06 17.98 2.81
N ILE A 185 23.56 18.44 1.65
CA ILE A 185 23.01 19.80 1.54
C ILE A 185 21.55 19.72 2.01
N VAL A 186 21.35 19.90 3.30
CA VAL A 186 20.02 19.81 3.94
C VAL A 186 19.17 21.00 3.53
N ASN A 187 17.93 20.73 3.15
CA ASN A 187 16.94 21.77 2.91
C ASN A 187 16.18 22.08 4.22
N PRO A 188 16.37 23.28 4.83
CA PRO A 188 15.76 23.60 6.11
C PRO A 188 14.23 23.69 6.04
N ALA A 189 13.66 24.06 4.91
CA ALA A 189 12.21 24.13 4.74
C ALA A 189 11.58 22.72 4.75
N ALA A 190 12.18 21.78 4.02
CA ALA A 190 11.75 20.39 4.01
C ALA A 190 11.86 19.74 5.40
N LEU A 191 12.92 20.04 6.15
CA LEU A 191 13.11 19.54 7.51
C LEU A 191 12.02 20.06 8.46
N VAL A 192 11.71 21.36 8.41
CA VAL A 192 10.66 21.96 9.26
C VAL A 192 9.30 21.36 8.94
N ILE A 193 8.95 21.20 7.66
CA ILE A 193 7.69 20.60 7.23
C ILE A 193 7.61 19.13 7.68
N SER A 194 8.71 18.38 7.55
CA SER A 194 8.78 16.97 7.97
C SER A 194 8.65 16.81 9.47
N LEU A 195 9.34 17.64 10.26
CA LEU A 195 9.26 17.62 11.72
C LEU A 195 7.85 17.99 12.20
N PHE A 196 7.24 19.03 11.62
CA PHE A 196 5.86 19.40 11.89
C PHE A 196 4.90 18.25 11.57
N SER A 197 5.09 17.59 10.42
CA SER A 197 4.28 16.44 9.98
C SER A 197 4.37 15.27 10.96
N ILE A 198 5.57 14.93 11.42
CA ILE A 198 5.78 13.86 12.40
C ILE A 198 5.09 14.21 13.73
N ILE A 199 5.27 15.43 14.23
CA ILE A 199 4.64 15.89 15.48
C ILE A 199 3.11 15.88 15.33
N PHE A 200 2.57 16.38 14.22
CA PHE A 200 1.14 16.40 13.94
C PHE A 200 0.55 14.99 13.92
N LEU A 201 1.20 14.04 13.24
CA LEU A 201 0.74 12.65 13.20
C LEU A 201 0.84 11.96 14.55
N TYR A 202 1.92 12.18 15.29
CA TYR A 202 2.12 11.61 16.63
C TYR A 202 1.06 12.15 17.61
N VAL A 203 0.89 13.47 17.68
CA VAL A 203 -0.12 14.10 18.55
C VAL A 203 -1.53 13.72 18.12
N GLY A 204 -1.79 13.72 16.82
CA GLY A 204 -3.07 13.32 16.24
C GLY A 204 -3.48 11.91 16.65
N LYS A 205 -2.60 10.92 16.43
CA LYS A 205 -2.90 9.51 16.70
C LYS A 205 -2.87 9.15 18.17
N GLU A 206 -1.87 9.60 18.92
CA GLU A 206 -1.62 9.12 20.29
C GLU A 206 -2.45 9.88 21.34
N TYR A 207 -2.72 11.18 21.12
CA TYR A 207 -3.41 12.02 22.11
C TYR A 207 -4.79 12.45 21.64
N LEU A 208 -4.88 12.98 20.41
CA LEU A 208 -6.12 13.59 19.92
C LEU A 208 -7.17 12.53 19.56
N SER A 209 -6.78 11.43 18.92
CA SER A 209 -7.66 10.30 18.61
C SER A 209 -8.36 9.74 19.86
N PRO A 210 -7.66 9.29 20.92
CA PRO A 210 -8.34 8.76 22.10
C PRO A 210 -9.16 9.82 22.84
N TYR A 211 -8.71 11.09 22.87
CA TYR A 211 -9.47 12.18 23.47
C TYR A 211 -10.79 12.44 22.73
N LEU A 212 -10.75 12.54 21.40
CA LEU A 212 -11.92 12.76 20.55
C LEU A 212 -12.86 11.56 20.58
N ASN A 213 -12.32 10.34 20.57
CA ASN A 213 -13.12 9.12 20.68
C ASN A 213 -13.86 9.07 22.03
N LYS A 214 -13.21 9.47 23.12
CA LYS A 214 -13.84 9.54 24.45
C LYS A 214 -14.88 10.67 24.57
N LYS A 215 -14.63 11.82 23.95
CA LYS A 215 -15.48 13.01 24.09
C LYS A 215 -16.69 13.01 23.15
N PHE A 216 -16.52 12.54 21.93
CA PHE A 216 -17.53 12.61 20.86
C PHE A 216 -18.08 11.22 20.48
N ASP A 217 -17.70 10.15 21.18
CA ASP A 217 -18.04 8.76 20.84
C ASP A 217 -17.73 8.43 19.37
N LEU A 218 -16.64 9.02 18.85
CA LEU A 218 -16.15 8.76 17.51
C LEU A 218 -15.61 7.33 17.46
N LYS A 219 -16.35 6.47 16.76
CA LYS A 219 -16.08 5.03 16.63
C LYS A 219 -15.28 4.68 15.38
N LEU A 220 -14.93 5.70 14.58
CA LEU A 220 -14.13 5.56 13.37
C LEU A 220 -12.76 6.18 13.58
N PRO A 221 -11.68 5.53 13.12
CA PRO A 221 -10.35 6.09 13.20
C PRO A 221 -10.28 7.36 12.34
N ILE A 222 -9.80 8.45 12.94
CA ILE A 222 -9.66 9.73 12.26
C ILE A 222 -8.47 9.65 11.29
N PRO A 223 -8.63 9.99 10.00
CA PRO A 223 -7.59 9.85 8.99
C PRO A 223 -6.61 11.04 9.04
N PHE A 224 -5.77 11.10 10.07
CA PHE A 224 -4.79 12.18 10.27
C PHE A 224 -3.83 12.33 9.09
N GLU A 225 -3.48 11.24 8.41
CA GLU A 225 -2.63 11.25 7.22
C GLU A 225 -3.26 12.05 6.07
N LEU A 226 -4.55 11.84 5.80
CA LEU A 226 -5.25 12.58 4.75
C LEU A 226 -5.44 14.05 5.15
N ILE A 227 -5.76 14.32 6.41
CA ILE A 227 -5.89 15.69 6.94
C ILE A 227 -4.55 16.42 6.78
N LEU A 228 -3.44 15.78 7.14
CA LEU A 228 -2.11 16.36 6.98
C LEU A 228 -1.82 16.69 5.52
N VAL A 229 -2.04 15.75 4.59
CA VAL A 229 -1.81 15.98 3.15
C VAL A 229 -2.69 17.10 2.60
N ALA A 230 -3.96 17.17 3.01
CA ALA A 230 -4.84 18.27 2.62
C ALA A 230 -4.35 19.61 3.14
N LEU A 231 -3.96 19.69 4.42
CA LEU A 231 -3.43 20.92 5.03
C LEU A 231 -2.12 21.35 4.35
N THR A 232 -1.15 20.45 4.18
CA THR A 232 0.14 20.78 3.57
C THR A 232 -0.01 21.17 2.10
N ALA A 233 -0.90 20.53 1.34
CA ALA A 233 -1.21 20.93 -0.03
C ALA A 233 -1.84 22.34 -0.09
N THR A 234 -2.79 22.64 0.80
CA THR A 234 -3.39 23.99 0.86
C THR A 234 -2.37 25.06 1.23
N PHE A 235 -1.52 24.81 2.22
CA PHE A 235 -0.45 25.74 2.60
C PHE A 235 0.58 25.93 1.50
N SER A 236 0.98 24.84 0.82
CA SER A 236 1.91 24.91 -0.31
C SER A 236 1.38 25.80 -1.43
N ASN A 237 0.08 25.70 -1.73
CA ASN A 237 -0.58 26.54 -2.74
C ASN A 237 -0.71 28.01 -2.32
N VAL A 238 -1.04 28.28 -1.05
CA VAL A 238 -1.20 29.65 -0.53
C VAL A 238 0.14 30.40 -0.44
N PHE A 239 1.20 29.69 -0.06
CA PHE A 239 2.53 30.29 0.14
C PHE A 239 3.47 30.14 -1.06
N HIS A 240 3.00 29.57 -2.18
CA HIS A 240 3.78 29.37 -3.41
C HIS A 240 5.16 28.71 -3.16
N TRP A 241 5.21 27.67 -2.32
CA TRP A 241 6.47 27.02 -1.92
C TRP A 241 7.28 26.46 -3.11
N HIS A 242 6.59 26.07 -4.19
CA HIS A 242 7.26 25.60 -5.39
C HIS A 242 8.03 26.71 -6.12
N GLU A 243 7.44 27.90 -6.25
CA GLU A 243 8.02 29.03 -6.98
C GLU A 243 9.24 29.61 -6.27
N ASN A 244 9.31 29.47 -4.94
CA ASN A 244 10.45 29.91 -4.13
C ASN A 244 11.60 28.88 -4.09
N ASN A 245 11.56 27.82 -4.91
CA ASN A 245 12.52 26.70 -4.93
C ASN A 245 12.76 26.05 -3.56
N SER A 246 11.81 26.12 -2.64
CA SER A 246 12.03 25.67 -1.26
C SER A 246 11.65 24.21 -1.04
N VAL A 247 10.75 23.61 -1.82
CA VAL A 247 10.31 22.20 -1.64
C VAL A 247 9.85 21.59 -2.98
N ASP A 248 10.21 20.33 -3.22
CA ASP A 248 9.71 19.54 -4.35
C ASP A 248 8.22 19.20 -4.17
N ILE A 249 7.44 19.31 -5.26
CA ILE A 249 6.00 18.99 -5.25
C ILE A 249 5.70 17.74 -6.07
N VAL A 250 4.60 17.06 -5.71
CA VAL A 250 4.07 15.85 -6.36
C VAL A 250 3.69 16.10 -7.83
N GLY A 251 3.38 17.34 -8.20
CA GLY A 251 3.00 17.73 -9.55
C GLY A 251 1.55 17.38 -9.90
N ALA A 252 1.24 17.40 -11.21
CA ALA A 252 -0.10 17.10 -11.71
C ALA A 252 -0.34 15.58 -11.74
N ILE A 253 -1.43 15.13 -11.13
CA ILE A 253 -1.86 13.73 -11.17
C ILE A 253 -2.92 13.59 -12.28
N PRO A 254 -2.67 12.79 -13.34
CA PRO A 254 -3.64 12.64 -14.41
C PRO A 254 -4.91 11.96 -13.89
N ALA A 255 -6.06 12.49 -14.30
CA ALA A 255 -7.35 11.90 -13.99
C ALA A 255 -7.67 10.81 -15.02
N GLY A 256 -7.95 9.59 -14.54
CA GLY A 256 -8.36 8.48 -15.40
C GLY A 256 -7.95 7.12 -14.86
N LEU A 257 -8.55 6.08 -15.43
CA LEU A 257 -8.10 4.71 -15.22
C LEU A 257 -7.00 4.39 -16.24
N PRO A 258 -5.96 3.63 -15.86
CA PRO A 258 -4.94 3.21 -16.80
C PRO A 258 -5.55 2.24 -17.80
N GLN A 259 -5.15 2.35 -19.07
CA GLN A 259 -5.50 1.34 -20.06
C GLN A 259 -4.71 0.06 -19.76
N PRO A 260 -5.29 -1.13 -19.96
CA PRO A 260 -4.55 -2.37 -19.80
C PRO A 260 -3.39 -2.45 -20.80
N GLU A 261 -2.16 -2.55 -20.30
CA GLU A 261 -0.93 -2.64 -21.09
C GLU A 261 -0.19 -3.95 -20.77
N LEU A 262 0.42 -4.55 -21.80
CA LEU A 262 1.23 -5.75 -21.61
C LEU A 262 2.59 -5.38 -20.99
N PRO A 263 3.08 -6.13 -19.99
CA PRO A 263 4.43 -5.97 -19.48
C PRO A 263 5.48 -6.10 -20.58
N THR A 264 6.55 -5.30 -20.47
CA THR A 264 7.56 -5.19 -21.52
C THR A 264 8.46 -6.43 -21.54
N MET A 265 8.29 -7.28 -22.55
CA MET A 265 8.97 -8.58 -22.60
C MET A 265 10.49 -8.49 -22.83
N SER A 266 11.01 -7.38 -23.35
CA SER A 266 12.45 -7.20 -23.60
C SER A 266 13.27 -7.20 -22.30
N ILE A 267 12.76 -6.55 -21.25
CA ILE A 267 13.41 -6.44 -19.93
C ILE A 267 13.02 -7.58 -18.97
N LEU A 268 12.11 -8.48 -19.37
CA LEU A 268 11.58 -9.53 -18.52
C LEU A 268 12.68 -10.39 -17.89
N LYS A 269 13.71 -10.77 -18.66
CA LYS A 269 14.80 -11.61 -18.16
C LYS A 269 15.56 -10.94 -17.00
N GLU A 270 15.75 -9.63 -17.06
CA GLU A 270 16.43 -8.89 -15.99
C GLU A 270 15.54 -8.73 -14.76
N CYS A 271 14.27 -8.40 -14.98
CA CYS A 271 13.26 -8.32 -13.93
C CYS A 271 13.07 -9.68 -13.22
N MET A 272 13.15 -10.80 -13.95
CA MET A 272 13.06 -12.15 -13.39
C MET A 272 14.16 -12.43 -12.36
N MET A 273 15.38 -11.93 -12.55
CA MET A 273 16.47 -12.11 -11.58
C MET A 273 16.27 -11.25 -10.33
N GLN A 274 15.83 -10.00 -10.49
CA GLN A 274 15.63 -9.08 -9.37
C GLN A 274 14.37 -9.39 -8.55
N SER A 275 13.35 -9.96 -9.20
CA SER A 275 12.07 -10.30 -8.57
C SER A 275 12.13 -11.43 -7.55
N ILE A 276 13.14 -12.32 -7.57
CA ILE A 276 13.24 -13.47 -6.66
C ILE A 276 13.23 -12.99 -5.20
N GLY A 277 14.13 -12.07 -4.84
CA GLY A 277 14.22 -11.55 -3.47
C GLY A 277 12.94 -10.85 -3.03
N ILE A 278 12.36 -10.05 -3.93
CA ILE A 278 11.11 -9.32 -3.66
C ILE A 278 9.95 -10.31 -3.47
N SER A 279 9.85 -11.35 -4.28
CA SER A 279 8.80 -12.37 -4.17
C SER A 279 8.85 -13.10 -2.83
N ILE A 280 10.04 -13.46 -2.34
CA ILE A 280 10.21 -14.14 -1.05
C ILE A 280 9.72 -13.23 0.08
N VAL A 281 10.10 -11.94 0.04
CA VAL A 281 9.65 -10.95 1.02
C VAL A 281 8.13 -10.76 0.99
N ILE A 282 7.53 -10.63 -0.20
CA ILE A 282 6.07 -10.50 -0.33
C ILE A 282 5.36 -11.73 0.21
N ILE A 283 5.81 -12.94 -0.15
CA ILE A 283 5.23 -14.21 0.33
C ILE A 283 5.31 -14.28 1.85
N ALA A 284 6.48 -13.96 2.43
CA ALA A 284 6.67 -14.01 3.87
C ALA A 284 5.73 -13.05 4.61
N VAL A 285 5.67 -11.79 4.20
CA VAL A 285 4.79 -10.80 4.82
C VAL A 285 3.32 -11.19 4.68
N HIS A 286 2.91 -11.61 3.49
CA HIS A 286 1.52 -11.93 3.18
C HIS A 286 1.02 -13.12 4.00
N ILE A 287 1.75 -14.24 4.00
CA ILE A 287 1.34 -15.45 4.74
C ILE A 287 1.38 -15.20 6.24
N SER A 288 2.42 -14.53 6.76
CA SER A 288 2.49 -14.18 8.18
C SER A 288 1.30 -13.32 8.61
N MET A 289 0.87 -12.38 7.77
CA MET A 289 -0.34 -11.59 8.02
C MET A 289 -1.60 -12.42 7.98
N ALA A 290 -1.77 -13.26 6.94
CA ALA A 290 -2.93 -14.12 6.79
C ALA A 290 -3.08 -15.05 8.01
N LYS A 291 -2.00 -15.72 8.44
CA LYS A 291 -1.98 -16.58 9.64
C LYS A 291 -2.30 -15.81 10.92
N MET A 292 -1.73 -14.62 11.10
CA MET A 292 -2.04 -13.75 12.24
C MET A 292 -3.54 -13.44 12.30
N LEU A 293 -4.15 -13.10 11.17
CA LEU A 293 -5.57 -12.80 11.07
C LEU A 293 -6.45 -14.03 11.31
N GLY A 294 -6.11 -15.18 10.72
CA GLY A 294 -6.81 -16.44 10.94
C GLY A 294 -6.82 -16.84 12.42
N LYS A 295 -5.67 -16.73 13.10
CA LYS A 295 -5.54 -16.99 14.55
C LYS A 295 -6.34 -16.00 15.39
N LYS A 296 -6.31 -14.70 15.04
CA LYS A 296 -6.98 -13.63 15.80
C LYS A 296 -8.50 -13.66 15.66
N LEU A 297 -9.01 -14.05 14.48
CA LEU A 297 -10.43 -13.97 14.13
C LEU A 297 -11.11 -15.35 14.06
N GLY A 298 -10.36 -16.43 14.31
CA GLY A 298 -10.90 -17.78 14.45
C GLY A 298 -11.32 -18.45 13.14
N TYR A 299 -10.63 -18.19 12.03
CA TYR A 299 -10.88 -18.87 10.76
C TYR A 299 -9.62 -19.51 10.17
N ALA A 300 -9.80 -20.58 9.40
CA ALA A 300 -8.71 -21.31 8.78
C ALA A 300 -8.20 -20.56 7.54
N ILE A 301 -6.87 -20.56 7.37
CA ILE A 301 -6.16 -20.04 6.19
C ILE A 301 -5.58 -21.24 5.45
N ASP A 302 -5.73 -21.27 4.14
CA ASP A 302 -5.04 -22.22 3.28
C ASP A 302 -3.78 -21.55 2.71
N ASP A 303 -2.63 -21.89 3.26
CA ASP A 303 -1.33 -21.34 2.86
C ASP A 303 -1.09 -21.50 1.35
N ASN A 304 -1.41 -22.65 0.77
CA ASN A 304 -1.15 -22.92 -0.65
C ASN A 304 -2.04 -22.03 -1.53
N GLN A 305 -3.32 -21.88 -1.16
CA GLN A 305 -4.23 -20.99 -1.86
C GLN A 305 -3.80 -19.52 -1.76
N GLU A 306 -3.24 -19.09 -0.64
CA GLU A 306 -2.68 -17.73 -0.49
C GLU A 306 -1.48 -17.48 -1.40
N LEU A 307 -0.60 -18.47 -1.62
CA LEU A 307 0.49 -18.34 -2.61
C LEU A 307 -0.05 -18.10 -4.03
N TYR A 308 -1.08 -18.85 -4.43
CA TYR A 308 -1.73 -18.61 -5.72
C TYR A 308 -2.46 -17.27 -5.76
N ALA A 309 -3.10 -16.87 -4.66
CA ALA A 309 -3.85 -15.63 -4.57
C ALA A 309 -2.94 -14.41 -4.79
N ILE A 310 -1.83 -14.32 -4.07
CA ILE A 310 -0.90 -13.20 -4.21
C ILE A 310 -0.19 -13.21 -5.57
N GLY A 311 0.13 -14.39 -6.10
CA GLY A 311 0.73 -14.56 -7.42
C GLY A 311 -0.18 -14.11 -8.56
N LEU A 312 -1.44 -14.58 -8.56
CA LEU A 312 -2.45 -14.17 -9.54
C LEU A 312 -2.80 -12.68 -9.41
N THR A 313 -2.86 -12.17 -8.18
CA THR A 313 -3.09 -10.74 -7.93
C THR A 313 -1.98 -9.88 -8.53
N SER A 314 -0.72 -10.29 -8.37
CA SER A 314 0.43 -9.59 -8.95
C SER A 314 0.46 -9.69 -10.48
N LEU A 315 0.20 -10.89 -11.04
CA LEU A 315 0.12 -11.07 -12.50
C LEU A 315 -1.00 -10.22 -13.11
N MET A 316 -2.23 -10.34 -12.61
CA MET A 316 -3.38 -9.61 -13.15
C MET A 316 -3.26 -8.10 -12.89
N GLY A 317 -2.69 -7.70 -11.76
CA GLY A 317 -2.42 -6.31 -11.45
C GLY A 317 -1.40 -5.67 -12.39
N SER A 318 -0.39 -6.42 -12.85
CA SER A 318 0.67 -5.90 -13.71
C SER A 318 0.19 -5.31 -15.03
N PHE A 319 -0.98 -5.75 -15.53
CA PHE A 319 -1.58 -5.20 -16.75
C PHE A 319 -2.12 -3.77 -16.56
N PHE A 320 -2.26 -3.27 -15.33
CA PHE A 320 -2.87 -1.98 -15.01
C PHE A 320 -1.87 -0.96 -14.49
N SER A 321 -0.62 -1.02 -14.95
CA SER A 321 0.42 -0.05 -14.60
C SER A 321 0.64 0.11 -13.10
N ILE A 322 0.85 -1.00 -12.39
CA ILE A 322 1.14 -1.01 -10.96
C ILE A 322 2.59 -1.42 -10.67
N TYR A 323 3.08 -1.04 -9.50
CA TYR A 323 4.31 -1.58 -8.91
C TYR A 323 3.98 -2.70 -7.89
N PRO A 324 4.98 -3.46 -7.43
CA PRO A 324 4.74 -4.62 -6.56
C PRO A 324 4.07 -4.23 -5.23
N VAL A 325 3.13 -5.07 -4.79
CA VAL A 325 2.28 -4.83 -3.62
C VAL A 325 2.34 -5.97 -2.61
N SER A 326 1.90 -5.70 -1.38
CA SER A 326 1.79 -6.72 -0.32
C SER A 326 0.71 -6.33 0.70
N THR A 327 0.55 -7.13 1.74
CA THR A 327 -0.35 -6.83 2.86
C THR A 327 0.35 -5.92 3.88
N ALA A 328 -0.39 -4.96 4.45
CA ALA A 328 0.13 -4.12 5.53
C ALA A 328 -0.63 -4.33 6.85
N LEU A 329 0.12 -4.47 7.95
CA LEU A 329 -0.44 -4.68 9.29
C LEU A 329 -1.28 -3.48 9.75
N GLY A 330 -0.72 -2.27 9.68
CA GLY A 330 -1.37 -1.05 10.18
C GLY A 330 -2.72 -0.81 9.50
N ARG A 331 -2.77 -0.93 8.17
CA ARG A 331 -4.01 -0.82 7.38
C ARG A 331 -5.03 -1.87 7.80
N THR A 332 -4.63 -3.13 7.78
CA THR A 332 -5.45 -4.29 8.16
C THR A 332 -6.08 -4.12 9.55
N MET A 333 -5.31 -3.65 10.53
CA MET A 333 -5.78 -3.43 11.89
C MET A 333 -6.78 -2.27 12.00
N CYS A 334 -6.62 -1.20 11.22
CA CYS A 334 -7.60 -0.12 11.14
C CYS A 334 -8.93 -0.58 10.51
N VAL A 335 -8.87 -1.44 9.50
CA VAL A 335 -10.08 -2.07 8.90
C VAL A 335 -10.83 -2.85 9.96
N LEU A 336 -10.12 -3.73 10.67
CA LEU A 336 -10.71 -4.56 11.71
C LEU A 336 -11.33 -3.74 12.85
N ALA A 337 -10.64 -2.69 13.30
CA ALA A 337 -11.16 -1.80 14.32
C ALA A 337 -12.49 -1.17 13.87
N SER A 338 -12.57 -0.72 12.62
CA SER A 338 -13.75 -0.08 12.04
C SER A 338 -14.92 -1.07 11.88
N ILE A 339 -14.65 -2.30 11.41
CA ILE A 339 -15.66 -3.35 11.28
C ILE A 339 -16.24 -3.71 12.66
N ILE A 340 -15.37 -3.95 13.64
CA ILE A 340 -15.78 -4.36 15.00
C ILE A 340 -16.62 -3.26 15.68
N THR A 341 -16.23 -1.99 15.55
CA THR A 341 -17.00 -0.89 16.18
C THR A 341 -18.39 -0.73 15.57
N VAL A 342 -18.53 -0.89 14.25
CA VAL A 342 -19.84 -0.84 13.58
C VAL A 342 -20.69 -2.04 13.97
N ALA A 343 -20.12 -3.25 13.96
CA ALA A 343 -20.83 -4.48 14.34
C ALA A 343 -21.37 -4.40 15.78
N LEU A 344 -20.55 -3.93 16.73
CA LEU A 344 -20.98 -3.73 18.12
C LEU A 344 -22.11 -2.69 18.24
N LYS A 345 -22.05 -1.59 17.47
CA LYS A 345 -23.13 -0.59 17.47
C LYS A 345 -24.44 -1.18 16.94
N SER A 346 -24.40 -1.92 15.84
CA SER A 346 -25.57 -2.62 15.29
C SER A 346 -26.18 -3.57 16.32
N MET A 347 -25.34 -4.29 17.09
CA MET A 347 -25.80 -5.16 18.17
C MET A 347 -26.47 -4.38 19.32
N PHE A 348 -25.87 -3.28 19.78
CA PHE A 348 -26.46 -2.44 20.83
C PHE A 348 -27.78 -1.79 20.39
N MET A 349 -27.89 -1.37 19.12
CA MET A 349 -29.16 -0.86 18.58
C MET A 349 -30.25 -1.94 18.60
N LYS A 350 -29.95 -3.16 18.13
CA LYS A 350 -30.88 -4.31 18.21
C LYS A 350 -31.33 -4.59 19.66
N TYR A 351 -30.42 -4.50 20.64
CA TYR A 351 -30.78 -4.66 22.06
C TYR A 351 -31.68 -3.53 22.57
N SER A 352 -31.46 -2.29 22.12
CA SER A 352 -32.31 -1.15 22.48
C SER A 352 -33.72 -1.27 21.87
N GLU A 353 -33.82 -1.77 20.63
CA GLU A 353 -35.07 -2.04 19.93
C GLU A 353 -35.89 -3.14 20.61
N LEU A 354 -35.22 -4.10 21.24
CA LEU A 354 -35.87 -5.16 22.00
C LEU A 354 -36.81 -4.62 23.08
N LYS A 355 -36.48 -3.48 23.72
CA LYS A 355 -37.38 -2.82 24.69
C LYS A 355 -38.67 -2.29 24.05
N SER A 356 -38.60 -1.86 22.79
CA SER A 356 -39.75 -1.37 22.03
C SER A 356 -40.61 -2.51 21.47
N ILE A 357 -39.99 -3.63 21.10
CA ILE A 357 -40.67 -4.79 20.48
C ILE A 357 -41.27 -5.72 21.55
N TYR A 358 -40.66 -5.79 22.74
CA TYR A 358 -41.13 -6.62 23.85
C TYR A 358 -42.61 -6.43 24.24
N PRO A 359 -43.16 -5.20 24.35
CA PRO A 359 -44.58 -5.02 24.64
C PRO A 359 -45.50 -5.46 23.50
N VAL A 360 -45.07 -5.34 22.24
CA VAL A 360 -45.86 -5.77 21.06
C VAL A 360 -45.89 -7.29 20.97
N SER A 361 -44.75 -7.96 21.17
CA SER A 361 -44.66 -9.43 21.15
C SER A 361 -45.47 -10.07 22.29
N LYS A 362 -45.64 -9.41 23.44
CA LYS A 362 -46.52 -9.92 24.52
C LYS A 362 -48.00 -9.98 24.12
N ILE A 363 -48.44 -9.16 23.17
CA ILE A 363 -49.83 -9.11 22.70
C ILE A 363 -50.11 -10.24 21.71
N ASP A 364 -49.11 -10.68 20.93
CA ASP A 364 -49.25 -11.81 20.00
C ASP A 364 -49.21 -13.20 20.67
N PHE A 365 -48.80 -13.28 21.94
CA PHE A 365 -48.77 -14.52 22.74
C PHE A 365 -49.92 -14.63 23.76
N ALA A 366 -50.84 -13.65 23.80
CA ALA A 366 -52.08 -13.68 24.58
C ALA A 366 -53.26 -14.00 23.66
#